data_AF-A0A9D5L6J4-F1
#
_entry.id   AF-A0A9D5L6J4-F1
#
_cell.length_a   1.000
_cell.length_b   1.000
_cell.length_c   1.000
_cell.angle_alpha   90.00
_cell.angle_beta   90.00
_cell.angle_gamma   90.00
#
_symmetry.space_group_name_H-M   'P 1'
#
loop_
_entity.id
_entity.type
_entity.pdbx_description
1 polymer ?
#
loop_
_entity_poly.entity_id
_entity_poly.type
_entity_poly.pdbx_seq_one_letter_code
_entity_poly.pdbx_strand_id
1 'polypeptide(L)'
;MKKISLLISAAVATVMTSCSSCSSEPSHNIVVTDCISVNKVLANAPELVDSIIEINGQCAHICDYTSYTAYIMGADSALIRCVATPGIGGFFPDSLEKKEVIFTGMFRDQHLNIEGILNLDEQYKMHVQILRDYNMDDETQMLDSHRRCEYERKYRGQEGVVFFDESTQNYRERIEKRIAEEGKDYLTFYYLEVNSYQIVE
;
A
#
# COMPACT_ATOMS: atom_id res chain seq x y z
N MET A 1 -5.67 -56.51 49.06
CA MET A 1 -6.27 -55.27 48.51
C MET A 1 -5.81 -55.13 47.07
N LYS A 2 -6.78 -55.09 46.15
CA LYS A 2 -6.66 -55.39 44.71
C LYS A 2 -6.55 -54.06 43.96
N LYS A 3 -5.50 -53.85 43.16
CA LYS A 3 -5.43 -52.76 42.17
C LYS A 3 -5.74 -53.36 40.80
N ILE A 4 -6.83 -52.91 40.20
CA ILE A 4 -7.27 -53.29 38.86
C ILE A 4 -6.71 -52.24 37.89
N SER A 5 -6.00 -52.69 36.86
CA SER A 5 -5.56 -51.87 35.73
C SER A 5 -6.18 -52.44 34.47
N LEU A 6 -6.79 -51.55 33.67
CA LEU A 6 -7.64 -51.81 32.52
C LEU A 6 -6.84 -51.43 31.27
N LEU A 7 -6.64 -52.37 30.34
CA LEU A 7 -6.11 -52.07 29.00
C LEU A 7 -7.00 -52.74 27.94
N ILE A 8 -7.47 -51.90 27.02
CA ILE A 8 -8.45 -52.18 25.97
C ILE A 8 -7.75 -52.74 24.72
N SER A 9 -8.49 -53.60 24.04
CA SER A 9 -8.13 -54.57 23.02
C SER A 9 -7.68 -54.02 21.67
N ALA A 10 -6.84 -54.85 21.05
CA ALA A 10 -6.23 -54.80 19.73
C ALA A 10 -7.16 -54.55 18.53
N ALA A 11 -6.59 -53.86 17.54
CA ALA A 11 -7.08 -53.76 16.17
C ALA A 11 -6.40 -54.82 15.28
N VAL A 12 -7.16 -55.52 14.41
CA VAL A 12 -6.63 -56.24 13.24
C VAL A 12 -7.66 -56.30 12.09
N ALA A 13 -7.26 -55.65 10.98
CA ALA A 13 -7.37 -55.94 9.54
C ALA A 13 -8.71 -56.15 8.77
N THR A 14 -8.80 -55.41 7.65
CA THR A 14 -9.23 -55.86 6.29
C THR A 14 -8.62 -54.86 5.28
N VAL A 15 -7.54 -55.20 4.56
CA VAL A 15 -7.39 -55.80 3.20
C VAL A 15 -7.77 -54.89 2.01
N MET A 16 -6.72 -54.36 1.37
CA MET A 16 -6.37 -54.22 -0.07
C MET A 16 -7.37 -53.62 -1.09
N THR A 17 -6.92 -52.64 -1.89
CA THR A 17 -6.48 -52.82 -3.31
C THR A 17 -6.05 -51.47 -3.96
N SER A 18 -5.00 -51.55 -4.81
CA SER A 18 -4.58 -50.65 -5.90
C SER A 18 -3.54 -49.54 -5.64
N CYS A 19 -2.34 -49.76 -6.18
CA CYS A 19 -1.38 -48.73 -6.58
C CYS A 19 -1.79 -48.13 -7.93
N SER A 20 -1.76 -46.80 -8.08
CA SER A 20 -1.14 -46.10 -9.21
C SER A 20 -1.13 -44.58 -8.95
N SER A 21 -0.01 -43.97 -9.30
CA SER A 21 0.43 -42.59 -9.15
C SER A 21 -0.57 -41.49 -9.54
N CYS A 22 -0.75 -40.49 -8.67
CA CYS A 22 -1.07 -39.10 -9.03
C CYS A 22 -0.40 -38.17 -8.00
N SER A 23 0.86 -37.80 -8.23
CA SER A 23 1.42 -36.57 -7.69
C SER A 23 0.67 -35.41 -8.34
N SER A 24 -0.20 -34.77 -7.58
CA SER A 24 -0.82 -33.49 -7.93
C SER A 24 -0.71 -32.64 -6.69
N GLU A 25 0.23 -31.69 -6.71
CA GLU A 25 0.18 -30.55 -5.80
C GLU A 25 -1.16 -29.83 -5.99
N PRO A 26 -1.71 -29.20 -4.95
CA PRO A 26 -2.94 -28.45 -5.10
C PRO A 26 -2.68 -27.25 -5.99
N SER A 27 -3.01 -27.39 -7.27
CA SER A 27 -3.18 -26.27 -8.18
C SER A 27 -4.27 -25.38 -7.59
N HIS A 28 -3.87 -24.25 -7.01
CA HIS A 28 -4.77 -23.14 -6.77
C HIS A 28 -5.40 -22.77 -8.12
N ASN A 29 -6.65 -23.16 -8.31
CA ASN A 29 -7.50 -22.54 -9.32
C ASN A 29 -7.64 -21.08 -8.90
N ILE A 30 -6.86 -20.21 -9.51
CA ILE A 30 -7.10 -18.77 -9.48
C ILE A 30 -8.40 -18.58 -10.26
N VAL A 31 -9.50 -18.41 -9.53
CA VAL A 31 -10.65 -17.71 -10.08
C VAL A 31 -10.15 -16.30 -10.29
N VAL A 32 -9.80 -15.95 -11.53
CA VAL A 32 -9.57 -14.56 -11.91
C VAL A 32 -10.93 -13.89 -11.81
N THR A 33 -11.25 -13.37 -10.63
CA THR A 33 -12.09 -12.19 -10.53
C THR A 33 -11.43 -11.12 -11.38
N ASP A 34 -12.12 -10.59 -12.39
CA ASP A 34 -11.55 -9.61 -13.33
C ASP A 34 -10.84 -8.50 -12.55
N CYS A 35 -9.50 -8.51 -12.57
CA CYS A 35 -8.69 -7.55 -11.85
C CYS A 35 -8.99 -6.13 -12.37
N ILE A 36 -9.11 -5.16 -11.46
CA ILE A 36 -9.50 -3.80 -11.79
C ILE A 36 -8.25 -3.01 -12.18
N SER A 37 -8.24 -2.39 -13.36
CA SER A 37 -7.15 -1.49 -13.77
C SER A 37 -7.07 -0.27 -12.83
N VAL A 38 -5.87 0.26 -12.58
CA VAL A 38 -5.65 1.49 -11.79
C VAL A 38 -6.61 2.64 -12.20
N ASN A 39 -6.80 2.89 -13.50
CA ASN A 39 -7.66 3.96 -13.99
C ASN A 39 -9.13 3.80 -13.55
N LYS A 40 -9.65 2.56 -13.60
CA LYS A 40 -11.02 2.24 -13.15
C LYS A 40 -11.15 2.39 -11.63
N VAL A 41 -10.12 2.02 -10.87
CA VAL A 41 -10.10 2.24 -9.41
C VAL A 41 -10.20 3.72 -9.11
N LEU A 42 -9.36 4.55 -9.73
CA LEU A 42 -9.37 6.00 -9.48
C LEU A 42 -10.68 6.68 -9.92
N ALA A 43 -11.30 6.21 -11.01
CA ALA A 43 -12.57 6.73 -11.50
C ALA A 43 -13.75 6.44 -10.54
N ASN A 44 -13.68 5.36 -9.76
CA ASN A 44 -14.75 4.92 -8.85
C ASN A 44 -14.27 4.89 -7.38
N ALA A 45 -13.21 5.63 -7.06
CA ALA A 45 -12.50 5.50 -5.79
C ALA A 45 -13.40 5.62 -4.54
N PRO A 46 -14.32 6.60 -4.43
CA PRO A 46 -15.19 6.70 -3.26
C PRO A 46 -16.04 5.45 -2.99
N GLU A 47 -16.43 4.71 -4.04
CA GLU A 47 -17.28 3.53 -3.93
C GLU A 47 -16.51 2.28 -3.51
N LEU A 48 -15.19 2.30 -3.65
CA LEU A 48 -14.31 1.18 -3.35
C LEU A 48 -13.72 1.26 -1.94
N VAL A 49 -13.86 2.39 -1.24
CA VAL A 49 -13.32 2.57 0.12
C VAL A 49 -13.85 1.47 1.04
N ASP A 50 -12.96 0.92 1.87
CA ASP A 50 -13.21 -0.19 2.79
C ASP A 50 -13.59 -1.53 2.12
N SER A 51 -13.37 -1.64 0.80
CA SER A 51 -13.51 -2.90 0.06
C SER A 51 -12.15 -3.55 -0.17
N ILE A 52 -12.13 -4.89 -0.18
CA ILE A 52 -10.99 -5.65 -0.67
C ILE A 52 -11.08 -5.69 -2.20
N ILE A 53 -10.05 -5.19 -2.87
CA ILE A 53 -9.98 -5.13 -4.33
C ILE A 53 -8.68 -5.77 -4.83
N GLU A 54 -8.71 -6.20 -6.09
CA GLU A 54 -7.53 -6.64 -6.84
C GLU A 54 -7.24 -5.61 -7.92
N ILE A 55 -6.08 -4.97 -7.82
CA ILE A 55 -5.64 -3.97 -8.78
C ILE A 55 -4.54 -4.56 -9.67
N ASN A 56 -4.64 -4.32 -10.97
CA ASN A 56 -3.60 -4.67 -11.93
C ASN A 56 -2.92 -3.40 -12.46
N GLY A 57 -1.59 -3.45 -12.54
CA GLY A 57 -0.77 -2.47 -13.25
C GLY A 57 0.72 -2.73 -13.06
N GLN A 58 1.54 -1.87 -13.69
CA GLN A 58 2.99 -1.95 -13.60
C GLN A 58 3.47 -1.34 -12.28
N CYS A 59 4.30 -2.05 -11.53
CA CYS A 59 5.02 -1.46 -10.41
C CYS A 59 6.10 -0.51 -10.93
N ALA A 60 5.85 0.79 -10.85
CA ALA A 60 6.74 1.82 -11.40
C ALA A 60 7.91 2.14 -10.48
N HIS A 61 7.71 2.01 -9.16
CA HIS A 61 8.73 2.31 -8.17
C HIS A 61 8.43 1.66 -6.82
N ILE A 62 9.46 1.18 -6.15
CA ILE A 62 9.44 0.86 -4.72
C ILE A 62 10.26 1.90 -3.99
N CYS A 63 9.65 2.58 -3.03
CA CYS A 63 10.28 3.70 -2.34
C CYS A 63 10.74 3.32 -0.93
N ASP A 64 12.05 3.39 -0.73
CA ASP A 64 12.70 3.16 0.57
C ASP A 64 12.40 4.27 1.58
N TYR A 65 12.16 5.49 1.11
CA TYR A 65 11.92 6.64 1.99
C TYR A 65 10.53 6.60 2.62
N THR A 66 9.52 6.07 1.92
CA THR A 66 8.12 6.10 2.34
C THR A 66 7.66 4.77 2.95
N SER A 67 8.54 4.10 3.71
CA SER A 67 8.26 2.83 4.38
C SER A 67 7.93 1.68 3.43
N TYR A 68 8.76 1.48 2.41
CA TYR A 68 8.59 0.42 1.39
C TYR A 68 7.21 0.49 0.73
N THR A 69 6.82 1.69 0.32
CA THR A 69 5.61 1.91 -0.47
C THR A 69 5.91 1.57 -1.93
N ALA A 70 5.01 0.84 -2.60
CA ALA A 70 5.05 0.64 -4.04
C ALA A 70 4.10 1.62 -4.74
N TYR A 71 4.49 2.08 -5.93
CA TYR A 71 3.62 2.89 -6.79
C TYR A 71 3.25 2.09 -8.02
N ILE A 72 1.96 1.86 -8.20
CA ILE A 72 1.43 1.11 -9.34
C ILE A 72 0.89 2.09 -10.36
N MET A 73 1.35 1.96 -11.60
CA MET A 73 0.99 2.82 -12.71
C MET A 73 0.00 2.11 -13.64
N GLY A 74 -1.07 2.81 -13.99
CA GLY A 74 -2.01 2.42 -15.03
C GLY A 74 -1.75 3.16 -16.35
N ALA A 75 -2.76 3.17 -17.22
CA ALA A 75 -2.72 3.95 -18.44
C ALA A 75 -2.65 5.46 -18.14
N ASP A 76 -2.14 6.23 -19.10
CA ASP A 76 -2.04 7.70 -19.02
C ASP A 76 -1.33 8.22 -17.76
N SER A 77 -0.33 7.47 -17.27
CA SER A 77 0.41 7.81 -16.05
C SER A 77 -0.44 7.89 -14.77
N ALA A 78 -1.64 7.32 -14.76
CA ALA A 78 -2.45 7.17 -13.55
C ALA A 78 -1.66 6.40 -12.49
N LEU A 79 -1.59 6.93 -11.27
CA LEU A 79 -0.72 6.40 -10.22
C LEU A 79 -1.53 6.12 -8.96
N ILE A 80 -1.33 4.96 -8.37
CA ILE A 80 -1.87 4.62 -7.06
C ILE A 80 -0.75 4.21 -6.10
N ARG A 81 -0.84 4.70 -4.86
CA ARG A 81 0.04 4.34 -3.77
C ARG A 81 -0.40 3.02 -3.15
N CYS A 82 0.54 2.10 -2.96
CA CYS A 82 0.32 0.79 -2.35
C CYS A 82 1.25 0.61 -1.16
N VAL A 83 0.70 0.29 0.00
CA VAL A 83 1.43 0.18 1.26
C VAL A 83 1.44 -1.27 1.69
N ALA A 84 2.62 -1.81 1.96
CA ALA A 84 2.75 -3.17 2.45
C ALA A 84 2.17 -3.30 3.86
N THR A 85 1.27 -4.25 4.08
CA THR A 85 0.80 -4.57 5.44
C THR A 85 1.73 -5.55 6.13
N PRO A 86 1.65 -5.71 7.46
CA PRO A 86 2.36 -6.76 8.17
C PRO A 86 2.09 -8.17 7.62
N GLY A 87 0.93 -8.38 6.95
CA GLY A 87 0.55 -9.65 6.36
C GLY A 87 1.48 -10.13 5.24
N ILE A 88 2.15 -9.22 4.52
CA ILE A 88 3.17 -9.54 3.51
C ILE A 88 4.61 -9.32 4.00
N GLY A 89 4.79 -9.16 5.32
CA GLY A 89 6.09 -8.88 5.92
C GLY A 89 6.41 -7.39 6.09
N GLY A 90 5.50 -6.48 5.72
CA GLY A 90 5.65 -5.04 5.91
C GLY A 90 6.60 -4.34 4.93
N PHE A 91 7.02 -5.01 3.86
CA PHE A 91 7.82 -4.42 2.78
C PHE A 91 7.52 -5.09 1.42
N PHE A 92 7.85 -4.41 0.33
CA PHE A 92 7.89 -4.98 -1.01
C PHE A 92 9.35 -5.23 -1.43
N PRO A 93 9.66 -6.34 -2.13
CA PRO A 93 11.00 -6.58 -2.65
C PRO A 93 11.24 -5.80 -3.95
N ASP A 94 12.43 -5.21 -4.11
CA ASP A 94 12.86 -4.44 -5.29
C ASP A 94 12.65 -5.17 -6.62
N SER A 95 12.62 -6.51 -6.60
CA SER A 95 12.35 -7.35 -7.77
C SER A 95 10.98 -7.11 -8.41
N LEU A 96 10.04 -6.45 -7.72
CA LEU A 96 8.75 -6.06 -8.32
C LEU A 96 8.86 -4.86 -9.25
N GLU A 97 9.91 -4.03 -9.15
CA GLU A 97 10.02 -2.85 -10.02
C GLU A 97 9.99 -3.26 -11.50
N LYS A 98 9.22 -2.49 -12.28
CA LYS A 98 8.97 -2.67 -13.72
C LYS A 98 8.23 -3.95 -14.08
N LYS A 99 7.73 -4.72 -13.10
CA LYS A 99 6.88 -5.89 -13.33
C LYS A 99 5.42 -5.49 -13.38
N GLU A 100 4.68 -6.18 -14.24
CA GLU A 100 3.22 -6.21 -14.13
C GLU A 100 2.86 -7.03 -12.88
N VAL A 101 2.05 -6.43 -12.01
CA VAL A 101 1.66 -7.03 -10.74
C VAL A 101 0.16 -6.93 -10.53
N ILE A 102 -0.39 -7.93 -9.86
CA ILE A 102 -1.73 -7.89 -9.30
C ILE A 102 -1.58 -7.75 -7.79
N PHE A 103 -2.06 -6.65 -7.22
CA PHE A 103 -2.07 -6.41 -5.78
C PHE A 103 -3.48 -6.58 -5.24
N THR A 104 -3.62 -7.40 -4.21
CA THR A 104 -4.87 -7.60 -3.49
C THR A 104 -4.77 -6.93 -2.13
N GLY A 105 -5.72 -6.05 -1.81
CA GLY A 105 -5.63 -5.26 -0.59
C GLY A 105 -6.91 -4.55 -0.22
N MET A 106 -6.92 -3.95 0.97
CA MET A 106 -7.98 -3.07 1.43
C MET A 106 -7.80 -1.68 0.82
N PHE A 107 -8.79 -1.20 0.08
CA PHE A 107 -8.75 0.14 -0.47
C PHE A 107 -9.17 1.16 0.59
N ARG A 108 -8.37 2.20 0.76
CA ARG A 108 -8.51 3.20 1.83
C ARG A 108 -8.40 4.59 1.27
N ASP A 109 -8.92 5.54 2.02
CA ASP A 109 -8.69 6.96 1.84
C ASP A 109 -7.93 7.57 3.02
N GLN A 110 -7.27 8.68 2.75
CA GLN A 110 -6.66 9.55 3.74
C GLN A 110 -7.08 10.98 3.45
N HIS A 111 -7.55 11.66 4.49
CA HIS A 111 -7.94 13.06 4.41
C HIS A 111 -6.86 13.99 4.96
N LEU A 112 -6.60 15.08 4.24
CA LEU A 112 -5.76 16.18 4.67
C LEU A 112 -6.57 17.47 4.66
N ASN A 113 -6.89 17.97 5.84
CA ASN A 113 -7.56 19.25 6.06
C ASN A 113 -6.57 20.31 6.56
N ILE A 114 -7.06 21.53 6.84
CA ILE A 114 -6.22 22.64 7.33
C ILE A 114 -5.52 22.31 8.65
N GLU A 115 -6.20 21.63 9.58
CA GLU A 115 -5.59 21.19 10.85
C GLU A 115 -4.44 20.20 10.59
N GLY A 116 -4.63 19.24 9.68
CA GLY A 116 -3.58 18.32 9.26
C GLY A 116 -2.37 19.05 8.69
N ILE A 117 -2.57 20.13 7.92
CA ILE A 117 -1.45 20.95 7.42
C ILE A 117 -0.74 21.67 8.56
N LEU A 118 -1.45 22.19 9.56
CA LEU A 118 -0.83 22.81 10.74
C LEU A 118 0.02 21.80 11.53
N ASN A 119 -0.45 20.55 11.64
CA ASN A 119 0.31 19.47 12.25
C ASN A 119 1.57 19.10 11.43
N LEU A 120 1.50 19.18 10.09
CA LEU A 120 2.69 19.03 9.25
C LEU A 120 3.68 20.18 9.47
N ASP A 121 3.21 21.42 9.60
CA ASP A 121 4.05 22.60 9.88
C ASP A 121 4.79 22.45 11.22
N GLU A 122 4.10 21.96 12.25
CA GLU A 122 4.70 21.69 13.57
C GLU A 122 5.76 20.59 13.50
N GLN A 123 5.44 19.45 12.87
CA GLN A 123 6.39 18.35 12.68
C GLN A 123 7.62 18.78 11.90
N TYR A 124 7.44 19.60 10.85
CA TYR A 124 8.56 20.14 10.08
C TYR A 124 9.44 21.06 10.92
N LYS A 125 8.87 21.97 11.72
CA LYS A 125 9.63 22.84 12.63
C LYS A 125 10.42 22.02 13.64
N MET A 126 9.83 20.97 14.21
CA MET A 126 10.52 20.05 15.11
C MET A 126 11.68 19.35 14.41
N HIS A 127 11.47 18.82 13.21
CA HIS A 127 12.52 18.15 12.42
C HIS A 127 13.68 19.09 12.09
N VAL A 128 13.37 20.31 11.64
CA VAL A 128 14.36 21.36 11.38
C VAL A 128 15.15 21.72 12.63
N GLN A 129 14.50 21.83 13.79
CA GLN A 129 15.19 22.12 15.05
C GLN A 129 16.13 20.97 15.45
N ILE A 130 15.69 19.72 15.32
CA ILE A 130 16.52 18.55 15.58
C ILE A 130 17.78 18.59 14.70
N LEU A 131 17.63 18.80 13.39
CA LEU A 131 18.78 18.86 12.48
C LEU A 131 19.77 19.98 12.86
N ARG A 132 19.28 21.14 13.28
CA ARG A 132 20.12 22.24 13.79
C ARG A 132 20.86 21.84 15.06
N ASP A 133 20.20 21.20 16.01
CA ASP A 133 20.81 20.77 17.27
C ASP A 133 21.94 19.74 17.05
N TYR A 134 21.84 18.94 15.99
CA TYR A 134 22.88 17.98 15.58
C TYR A 134 23.89 18.53 14.55
N ASN A 135 23.87 19.83 14.24
CA ASN A 135 24.73 20.47 13.22
C ASN A 135 24.66 19.78 11.84
N MET A 136 23.47 19.34 11.44
CA MET A 136 23.19 18.76 10.12
C MET A 136 22.52 19.83 9.25
N ASP A 137 23.23 20.36 8.26
CA ASP A 137 22.81 21.52 7.44
C ASP A 137 22.55 21.19 5.96
N ASP A 138 22.52 19.91 5.60
CA ASP A 138 22.21 19.46 4.25
C ASP A 138 20.70 19.65 3.96
N GLU A 139 20.38 20.56 3.04
CA GLU A 139 19.00 20.81 2.58
C GLU A 139 18.29 19.53 2.12
N THR A 140 19.03 18.55 1.59
CA THR A 140 18.50 17.24 1.18
C THR A 140 17.98 16.42 2.36
N GLN A 141 18.53 16.64 3.56
CA GLN A 141 18.10 15.99 4.80
C GLN A 141 16.92 16.70 5.46
N MET A 142 16.64 17.95 5.06
CA MET A 142 15.43 18.68 5.43
C MET A 142 14.20 18.28 4.59
N LEU A 143 14.42 17.61 3.46
CA LEU A 143 13.34 16.99 2.72
C LEU A 143 12.82 15.77 3.50
N ASP A 144 11.59 15.85 3.98
CA ASP A 144 10.86 14.67 4.50
C ASP A 144 10.82 13.59 3.42
N SER A 145 10.73 12.34 3.86
CA SER A 145 10.48 11.14 3.06
C SER A 145 9.54 11.37 1.87
N HIS A 146 8.41 12.05 2.11
CA HIS A 146 7.41 12.35 1.09
C HIS A 146 7.91 13.27 -0.04
N ARG A 147 8.83 14.19 0.25
CA ARG A 147 9.33 15.19 -0.71
C ARG A 147 10.55 14.71 -1.49
N ARG A 148 11.23 13.66 -1.01
CA ARG A 148 12.39 13.03 -1.68
C ARG A 148 11.97 12.12 -2.84
N CYS A 149 10.77 11.55 -2.78
CA CYS A 149 10.25 10.65 -3.81
C CYS A 149 9.40 11.41 -4.84
N GLU A 150 9.79 11.35 -6.11
CA GLU A 150 9.02 11.96 -7.21
C GLU A 150 7.63 11.31 -7.37
N TYR A 151 7.54 9.98 -7.21
CA TYR A 151 6.27 9.26 -7.31
C TYR A 151 5.31 9.62 -6.17
N GLU A 152 5.81 9.86 -4.96
CA GLU A 152 4.98 10.35 -3.86
C GLU A 152 4.46 11.77 -4.14
N ARG A 153 5.33 12.65 -4.65
CA ARG A 153 4.91 13.99 -5.07
C ARG A 153 3.85 13.93 -6.16
N LYS A 154 4.04 13.09 -7.19
CA LYS A 154 3.05 12.89 -8.26
C LYS A 154 1.73 12.35 -7.72
N TYR A 155 1.76 11.31 -6.88
CA TYR A 155 0.59 10.76 -6.20
C TYR A 155 -0.19 11.82 -5.41
N ARG A 156 0.53 12.72 -4.73
CA ARG A 156 -0.09 13.81 -3.95
C ARG A 156 -0.55 15.00 -4.79
N GLY A 157 -0.30 15.02 -6.10
CA GLY A 157 -0.58 16.17 -6.97
C GLY A 157 0.37 17.35 -6.70
N GLN A 158 1.62 17.04 -6.39
CA GLN A 158 2.70 17.96 -6.03
C GLN A 158 3.93 17.79 -6.94
N GLU A 159 3.72 17.34 -8.18
CA GLU A 159 4.80 17.21 -9.16
C GLU A 159 5.53 18.55 -9.34
N GLY A 160 6.86 18.53 -9.22
CA GLY A 160 7.70 19.73 -9.25
C GLY A 160 7.73 20.55 -7.94
N VAL A 161 6.91 20.23 -6.92
CA VAL A 161 6.89 20.95 -5.63
C VAL A 161 7.83 20.26 -4.63
N VAL A 162 9.03 20.82 -4.45
CA VAL A 162 10.10 20.18 -3.67
C VAL A 162 10.22 20.77 -2.26
N PHE A 163 9.92 22.05 -2.09
CA PHE A 163 10.08 22.73 -0.81
C PHE A 163 8.86 22.58 0.09
N PHE A 164 9.09 22.55 1.41
CA PHE A 164 8.02 22.34 2.39
C PHE A 164 6.98 23.45 2.35
N ASP A 165 7.41 24.72 2.38
CA ASP A 165 6.50 25.86 2.39
C ASP A 165 5.65 25.93 1.12
N GLU A 166 6.24 25.60 -0.04
CA GLU A 166 5.51 25.50 -1.30
C GLU A 166 4.50 24.35 -1.29
N SER A 167 4.87 23.21 -0.70
CA SER A 167 4.00 22.04 -0.55
C SER A 167 2.78 22.34 0.32
N THR A 168 2.97 22.98 1.49
CA THR A 168 1.86 23.30 2.37
C THR A 168 0.97 24.40 1.80
N GLN A 169 1.55 25.39 1.12
CA GLN A 169 0.78 26.40 0.38
C GLN A 169 -0.05 25.77 -0.74
N ASN A 170 0.54 24.85 -1.54
CA ASN A 170 -0.18 24.12 -2.57
C ASN A 170 -1.39 23.35 -2.02
N TYR A 171 -1.25 22.70 -0.85
CA TYR A 171 -2.38 22.03 -0.21
C TYR A 171 -3.46 23.01 0.24
N ARG A 172 -3.08 24.14 0.85
CA ARG A 172 -4.02 25.17 1.32
C ARG A 172 -4.87 25.71 0.16
N GLU A 173 -4.24 26.05 -0.96
CA GLU A 173 -4.93 26.54 -2.17
C GLU A 173 -5.89 25.50 -2.75
N ARG A 174 -5.48 24.23 -2.80
CA ARG A 174 -6.34 23.15 -3.30
C ARG A 174 -7.53 22.88 -2.36
N ILE A 175 -7.35 23.00 -1.05
CA ILE A 175 -8.45 22.88 -0.08
C ILE A 175 -9.42 24.05 -0.24
N GLU A 176 -8.92 25.29 -0.34
CA GLU A 176 -9.77 26.47 -0.57
C GLU A 176 -10.63 26.31 -1.83
N LYS A 177 -10.03 25.82 -2.92
CA LYS A 177 -10.74 25.50 -4.16
C LYS A 177 -11.83 24.44 -3.94
N ARG A 178 -11.55 23.36 -3.20
CA ARG A 178 -12.55 22.30 -2.91
C ARG A 178 -13.67 22.79 -2.00
N ILE A 179 -13.40 23.71 -1.08
CA ILE A 179 -14.44 24.35 -0.28
C ILE A 179 -15.38 25.13 -1.20
N ALA A 180 -14.82 25.94 -2.11
CA ALA A 180 -15.61 26.76 -3.02
C ALA A 180 -16.42 25.95 -4.05
N GLU A 181 -15.85 24.87 -4.59
CA GLU A 181 -16.45 24.09 -5.68
C GLU A 181 -17.30 22.90 -5.20
N GLU A 182 -16.90 22.25 -4.11
CA GLU A 182 -17.49 20.99 -3.63
C GLU A 182 -18.02 21.05 -2.19
N GLY A 183 -17.76 22.14 -1.45
CA GLY A 183 -18.08 22.25 -0.02
C GLY A 183 -17.26 21.32 0.87
N LYS A 184 -16.11 20.81 0.38
CA LYS A 184 -15.23 19.89 1.13
C LYS A 184 -13.97 20.61 1.59
N ASP A 185 -13.70 20.57 2.88
CA ASP A 185 -12.59 21.23 3.57
C ASP A 185 -11.32 20.36 3.70
N TYR A 186 -11.21 19.34 2.85
CA TYR A 186 -10.10 18.40 2.83
C TYR A 186 -9.74 17.95 1.41
N LEU A 187 -8.49 17.51 1.25
CA LEU A 187 -8.03 16.69 0.13
C LEU A 187 -8.18 15.21 0.49
N THR A 188 -8.55 14.40 -0.49
CA THR A 188 -8.61 12.94 -0.36
C THR A 188 -7.49 12.29 -1.16
N PHE A 189 -6.76 11.38 -0.51
CA PHE A 189 -5.72 10.57 -1.13
C PHE A 189 -6.08 9.10 -0.97
N TYR A 190 -6.27 8.40 -2.09
CA TYR A 190 -6.64 6.99 -2.09
C TYR A 190 -5.44 6.07 -2.23
N TYR A 191 -5.38 5.02 -1.42
CA TYR A 191 -4.28 4.07 -1.42
C TYR A 191 -4.77 2.65 -1.15
N LEU A 192 -3.91 1.68 -1.44
CA LEU A 192 -4.18 0.28 -1.19
C LEU A 192 -3.29 -0.24 -0.05
N GLU A 193 -3.89 -0.80 0.99
CA GLU A 193 -3.20 -1.60 2.01
C GLU A 193 -3.09 -3.04 1.49
N VAL A 194 -1.89 -3.42 1.03
CA VAL A 194 -1.68 -4.67 0.29
C VAL A 194 -1.48 -5.85 1.23
N ASN A 195 -2.32 -6.87 1.06
CA ASN A 195 -2.31 -8.11 1.85
C ASN A 195 -1.73 -9.30 1.07
N SER A 196 -1.70 -9.23 -0.26
CA SER A 196 -1.01 -10.20 -1.11
C SER A 196 -0.70 -9.59 -2.48
N TYR A 197 0.25 -10.18 -3.20
CA TYR A 197 0.55 -9.80 -4.56
C TYR A 197 0.96 -11.00 -5.42
N GLN A 198 0.81 -10.85 -6.73
CA GLN A 198 1.25 -11.80 -7.73
C GLN A 198 1.95 -11.04 -8.88
N ILE A 199 3.08 -11.58 -9.36
CA ILE A 199 3.72 -11.10 -10.58
C ILE A 199 3.00 -11.74 -11.78
N VAL A 200 2.62 -10.93 -12.75
CA VAL A 200 2.08 -11.40 -14.03
C VAL A 200 3.26 -11.78 -14.93
N GLU A 201 3.29 -13.04 -15.38
CA GLU A 201 4.31 -13.56 -16.30
C GLU A 201 4.12 -13.08 -17.75
#